data_AF-A0A960KAI8-F1
#
_entry.id   AF-A0A960KAI8-F1
#
_cell.length_a   1.000
_cell.length_b   1.000
_cell.length_c   1.000
_cell.angle_alpha   90.00
_cell.angle_beta   90.00
_cell.angle_gamma   90.00
#
_symmetry.space_group_name_H-M   'P 1'
#
loop_
_entity.id
_entity.type
_entity.pdbx_description
1 polymer ?
#
loop_
_entity_poly.entity_id
_entity_poly.type
_entity_poly.pdbx_seq_one_letter_code
_entity_poly.pdbx_strand_id
1 'polypeptide(L)'
;MPNPALNDGAFAKETRASQGAGAFTPGWGSPASELPTDVFSPGQTGAGGPVLTPPGAAETMRVSGTATATGVLLAILCVAGWFGWQTVTVDVVRTLTDGTEVTSVTIPSWLWVAWIGGLVLAIVTVVKPPFARVTGPLYAAAQGLAVGAISHVYEANFDGIVLQAVLLTIGVFAIMLVLFATGTIRVTEKLRIAVVASTLAIAAVYLVSWLFSLFGGGVPYIHDAGPIGIGFSLVVVGIASMNLLLDFDLVQRGVAMRAPRYMEWYAAFGLMVTLIWLYLEILRLLAKLNKR
;
A
#
# COMPACT_ATOMS: atom_id res chain seq x y z
N MET A 1 -19.14 -19.46 34.92
CA MET A 1 -17.77 -19.99 35.14
C MET A 1 -16.82 -19.19 34.25
N PRO A 2 -15.86 -18.44 34.80
CA PRO A 2 -14.91 -17.68 33.99
C PRO A 2 -13.97 -18.63 33.23
N ASN A 3 -13.72 -18.31 31.96
CA ASN A 3 -12.92 -19.07 31.01
C ASN A 3 -11.42 -19.03 31.41
N PRO A 4 -10.75 -20.18 31.63
CA PRO A 4 -9.35 -20.24 32.05
C PRO A 4 -8.33 -19.86 30.95
N ALA A 5 -8.76 -19.59 29.72
CA ALA A 5 -7.88 -19.21 28.60
C ALA A 5 -7.44 -17.73 28.61
N LEU A 6 -8.08 -16.87 29.41
CA LEU A 6 -7.75 -15.45 29.53
C LEU A 6 -7.39 -15.13 30.99
N ASN A 7 -6.32 -15.74 31.49
CA ASN A 7 -5.75 -15.38 32.78
C ASN A 7 -4.71 -14.27 32.57
N ASP A 8 -4.87 -13.15 33.28
CA ASP A 8 -3.93 -12.02 33.36
C ASP A 8 -2.47 -12.46 33.65
N GLY A 9 -2.31 -13.65 34.24
CA GLY A 9 -1.02 -14.30 34.46
C GLY A 9 -0.21 -14.57 33.18
N ALA A 10 -0.85 -14.79 32.02
CA ALA A 10 -0.13 -15.01 30.75
C ALA A 10 0.55 -13.71 30.27
N PHE A 11 -0.16 -12.59 30.36
CA PHE A 11 0.39 -11.25 30.05
C PHE A 11 1.47 -10.83 31.05
N ALA A 12 1.29 -11.13 32.34
CA ALA A 12 2.30 -10.86 33.36
C ALA A 12 3.57 -11.72 33.18
N LYS A 13 3.44 -12.94 32.68
CA LYS A 13 4.56 -13.87 32.44
C LYS A 13 5.41 -13.45 31.24
N GLU A 14 4.79 -13.02 30.14
CA GLU A 14 5.47 -12.45 28.96
C GLU A 14 6.14 -11.10 29.29
N THR A 15 5.48 -10.26 30.10
CA THR A 15 6.04 -8.97 30.54
C THR A 15 7.24 -9.14 31.49
N ARG A 16 7.23 -10.16 32.36
CA ARG A 16 8.40 -10.50 33.19
C ARG A 16 9.53 -11.17 32.39
N ALA A 17 9.20 -11.98 31.39
CA ALA A 17 10.19 -12.62 30.53
C ALA A 17 10.97 -11.58 29.70
N SER A 18 10.34 -10.47 29.30
CA SER A 18 11.05 -9.38 28.61
C SER A 18 11.82 -8.44 29.57
N GLN A 19 11.36 -8.28 30.82
CA GLN A 19 12.06 -7.47 31.83
C GLN A 19 13.31 -8.15 32.42
N GLY A 20 13.35 -9.49 32.47
CA GLY A 20 14.49 -10.25 33.00
C GLY A 20 15.74 -10.21 32.11
N ALA A 21 15.61 -9.82 30.84
CA ALA A 21 16.74 -9.69 29.92
C ALA A 21 17.49 -8.35 30.03
N GLY A 22 17.03 -7.43 30.89
CA GLY A 22 17.58 -6.08 31.06
C GLY A 22 18.50 -5.89 32.26
N ALA A 23 18.71 -6.90 33.09
CA ALA A 23 19.65 -6.83 34.20
C ALA A 23 21.06 -7.19 33.71
N PHE A 24 21.95 -6.20 33.68
CA PHE A 24 23.38 -6.39 33.43
C PHE A 24 23.92 -7.45 34.39
N THR A 25 24.20 -8.65 33.85
CA THR A 25 24.97 -9.68 34.54
C THR A 25 26.40 -9.53 34.03
N PRO A 26 27.33 -8.95 34.81
CA PRO A 26 28.71 -8.82 34.37
C PRO A 26 29.29 -10.22 34.15
N GLY A 27 29.66 -10.52 32.90
CA GLY A 27 30.44 -11.72 32.58
C GLY A 27 31.85 -11.63 33.15
N TRP A 28 32.45 -12.79 33.45
CA TRP A 28 33.84 -12.86 33.91
C TRP A 28 34.77 -12.20 32.90
N GLY A 29 35.47 -11.13 33.33
CA GLY A 29 36.39 -10.34 32.49
C GLY A 29 35.87 -8.99 31.98
N SER A 30 34.69 -8.51 32.42
CA SER A 30 34.24 -7.15 32.08
C SER A 30 34.97 -6.09 32.93
N PRO A 31 35.48 -4.99 32.33
CA PRO A 31 36.16 -3.90 33.06
C PRO A 31 35.21 -3.05 33.93
N ALA A 32 33.95 -3.49 34.11
CA ALA A 32 32.96 -2.81 34.95
C ALA A 32 33.37 -2.69 36.43
N SER A 33 34.38 -3.45 36.90
CA SER A 33 34.94 -3.32 38.25
C SER A 33 35.91 -2.15 38.42
N GLU A 34 36.31 -1.45 37.35
CA GLU A 34 37.29 -0.35 37.40
C GLU A 34 36.67 1.05 37.31
N LEU A 35 35.35 1.15 37.14
CA LEU A 35 34.68 2.46 37.06
C LEU A 35 34.30 2.96 38.47
N PRO A 36 34.57 4.24 38.80
CA PRO A 36 34.13 4.85 40.05
C PRO A 36 32.63 4.67 40.26
N THR A 37 32.21 4.46 41.51
CA THR A 37 30.81 4.18 41.89
C THR A 37 29.83 5.31 41.58
N ASP A 38 30.33 6.45 41.10
CA ASP A 38 29.63 7.73 41.09
C ASP A 38 29.10 8.08 39.69
N VAL A 39 29.49 7.31 38.67
CA VAL A 39 29.11 7.53 37.25
C VAL A 39 27.60 7.31 37.03
N PHE A 40 26.92 6.65 37.98
CA PHE A 40 25.49 6.35 37.90
C PHE A 40 24.68 6.88 39.09
N SER A 41 25.21 7.85 39.85
CA SER A 41 24.46 8.49 40.94
C SER A 41 23.27 9.30 40.40
N PRO A 42 22.04 9.08 40.90
CA PRO A 42 20.86 9.82 40.44
C PRO A 42 20.90 11.25 40.99
N GLY A 43 21.50 12.17 40.22
CA GLY A 43 21.63 13.58 40.60
C GLY A 43 22.41 14.49 39.63
N GLN A 44 23.11 13.95 38.62
CA GLN A 44 23.82 14.80 37.64
C GLN A 44 22.98 15.03 36.37
N THR A 45 22.22 16.11 36.37
CA THR A 45 21.73 16.76 35.15
C THR A 45 22.90 17.47 34.46
N GLY A 46 23.60 16.81 33.56
CA GLY A 46 24.65 17.48 32.80
C GLY A 46 25.69 16.57 32.14
N ALA A 47 25.27 15.72 31.21
CA ALA A 47 26.17 15.20 30.17
C ALA A 47 25.31 14.66 29.01
N GLY A 48 25.38 15.32 27.86
CA GLY A 48 24.82 14.84 26.59
C GLY A 48 25.60 13.64 26.06
N GLY A 49 25.59 12.53 26.80
CA GLY A 49 26.04 11.25 26.28
C GLY A 49 25.07 10.76 25.20
N PRO A 50 25.54 9.99 24.19
CA PRO A 50 24.64 9.36 23.24
C PRO A 50 23.65 8.52 24.03
N VAL A 51 22.35 8.78 23.84
CA VAL A 51 21.28 7.96 24.40
C VAL A 51 21.43 6.58 23.78
N LEU A 52 22.17 5.70 24.47
CA LEU A 52 22.29 4.30 24.12
C LEU A 52 20.90 3.71 24.31
N THR A 53 20.18 3.59 23.20
CA THR A 53 18.89 2.92 23.17
C THR A 53 19.17 1.49 23.62
N PRO A 54 18.53 0.97 24.69
CA PRO A 54 18.87 -0.33 25.22
C PRO A 54 18.73 -1.39 24.11
N PRO A 55 19.72 -2.28 23.94
CA PRO A 55 19.64 -3.35 22.96
C PRO A 55 18.46 -4.24 23.34
N GLY A 56 17.37 -4.16 22.59
CA GLY A 56 16.11 -4.86 22.88
C GLY A 56 14.90 -3.96 23.14
N ALA A 57 15.02 -2.63 23.11
CA ALA A 57 13.84 -1.77 22.99
C ALA A 57 13.20 -2.03 21.63
N ALA A 58 12.16 -2.87 21.60
CA ALA A 58 11.41 -3.19 20.38
C ALA A 58 11.03 -1.88 19.69
N GLU A 59 11.67 -1.62 18.56
CA GLU A 59 11.53 -0.36 17.86
C GLU A 59 10.05 -0.21 17.47
N THR A 60 9.46 0.92 17.84
CA THR A 60 8.04 1.18 17.64
C THR A 60 7.84 1.88 16.30
N MET A 61 6.66 1.65 15.70
CA MET A 61 6.23 2.24 14.45
C MET A 61 6.28 3.76 14.52
N ARG A 62 6.83 4.38 13.47
CA ARG A 62 6.89 5.83 13.30
C ARG A 62 6.18 6.25 12.02
N VAL A 63 5.62 7.45 12.03
CA VAL A 63 5.04 8.07 10.82
C VAL A 63 6.13 8.25 9.76
N SER A 64 7.32 8.71 10.16
CA SER A 64 8.47 8.89 9.26
C SER A 64 8.99 7.56 8.68
N GLY A 65 8.97 6.49 9.47
CA GLY A 65 9.33 5.14 9.01
C GLY A 65 8.34 4.61 7.96
N THR A 66 7.05 4.87 8.15
CA THR A 66 6.03 4.53 7.15
C THR A 66 6.19 5.36 5.89
N ALA A 67 6.40 6.69 6.01
CA ALA A 67 6.58 7.57 4.87
C ALA A 67 7.80 7.19 4.01
N THR A 68 8.93 6.85 4.66
CA THR A 68 10.13 6.38 3.96
C THR A 68 9.90 5.03 3.28
N ALA A 69 9.24 4.08 3.95
CA ALA A 69 8.85 2.81 3.33
C ALA A 69 7.94 3.03 2.10
N THR A 70 6.92 3.88 2.20
CA THR A 70 6.05 4.24 1.06
C THR A 70 6.86 4.83 -0.09
N GLY A 71 7.78 5.77 0.19
CA GLY A 71 8.65 6.36 -0.83
C GLY A 71 9.52 5.32 -1.56
N VAL A 72 10.10 4.37 -0.81
CA VAL A 72 10.88 3.27 -1.40
C VAL A 72 10.01 2.38 -2.28
N LEU A 73 8.81 2.00 -1.80
CA LEU A 73 7.88 1.16 -2.56
C LEU A 73 7.41 1.84 -3.84
N LEU A 74 7.11 3.15 -3.79
CA LEU A 74 6.75 3.93 -4.97
C LEU A 74 7.90 4.05 -5.97
N ALA A 75 9.14 4.24 -5.50
CA ALA A 75 10.30 4.27 -6.38
C ALA A 75 10.48 2.94 -7.12
N ILE A 76 10.36 1.82 -6.41
CA ILE A 76 10.40 0.47 -7.01
C ILE A 76 9.27 0.32 -8.03
N LEU A 77 8.06 0.75 -7.69
CA LEU A 77 6.92 0.70 -8.59
C LEU A 77 7.14 1.50 -9.87
N CYS A 78 7.69 2.72 -9.78
CA CYS A 78 8.00 3.55 -10.95
C CYS A 78 9.07 2.91 -11.84
N VAL A 79 10.16 2.40 -11.26
CA VAL A 79 11.24 1.73 -12.01
C VAL A 79 10.70 0.48 -12.70
N ALA A 80 9.94 -0.35 -11.98
CA ALA A 80 9.31 -1.53 -12.54
C ALA A 80 8.25 -1.17 -13.59
N GLY A 81 7.50 -0.08 -13.40
CA GLY A 81 6.54 0.45 -14.36
C GLY A 81 7.18 0.89 -15.65
N TRP A 82 8.35 1.52 -15.58
CA TRP A 82 9.15 1.84 -16.76
C TRP A 82 9.53 0.58 -17.56
N PHE A 83 10.00 -0.47 -16.88
CA PHE A 83 10.27 -1.75 -17.56
C PHE A 83 8.99 -2.37 -18.12
N GLY A 84 7.89 -2.34 -17.39
CA GLY A 84 6.59 -2.84 -17.86
C GLY A 84 6.12 -2.13 -19.14
N TRP A 85 6.28 -0.81 -19.19
CA TRP A 85 5.99 0.01 -20.36
C TRP A 85 6.75 -0.46 -21.59
N GLN A 86 8.07 -0.66 -21.46
CA GLN A 86 8.95 -1.06 -22.57
C GLN A 86 8.60 -2.43 -23.17
N THR A 87 7.83 -3.25 -22.46
CA THR A 87 7.54 -4.62 -22.87
C THR A 87 6.30 -4.76 -23.74
N VAL A 88 5.44 -3.74 -23.75
CA VAL A 88 4.27 -3.69 -24.60
C VAL A 88 4.68 -3.11 -25.95
N THR A 89 4.59 -3.90 -27.01
CA THR A 89 4.82 -3.42 -28.37
C THR A 89 3.51 -2.99 -29.01
N VAL A 90 3.53 -1.80 -29.60
CA VAL A 90 2.39 -1.17 -30.26
C VAL A 90 2.75 -1.05 -31.72
N ASP A 91 2.23 -1.97 -32.54
CA ASP A 91 2.54 -2.04 -33.96
C ASP A 91 1.35 -1.48 -34.76
N VAL A 92 1.62 -0.57 -35.70
CA VAL A 92 0.62 -0.06 -36.63
C VAL A 92 0.45 -1.09 -37.75
N VAL A 93 -0.66 -1.85 -37.73
CA VAL A 93 -0.88 -2.98 -38.64
C VAL A 93 -1.34 -2.52 -40.01
N ARG A 94 -2.16 -1.47 -40.09
CA ARG A 94 -2.56 -0.84 -41.36
C ARG A 94 -2.86 0.64 -41.16
N THR A 95 -2.33 1.47 -42.05
CA THR A 95 -2.85 2.82 -42.31
C THR A 95 -3.94 2.69 -43.37
N LEU A 96 -5.20 2.90 -43.00
CA LEU A 96 -6.31 2.96 -43.96
C LEU A 96 -6.17 4.24 -44.82
N THR A 97 -6.73 4.21 -46.03
CA THR A 97 -6.71 5.36 -46.96
C THR A 97 -7.41 6.61 -46.41
N ASP A 98 -8.26 6.45 -45.37
CA ASP A 98 -8.92 7.52 -44.61
C ASP A 98 -8.04 8.10 -43.48
N GLY A 99 -6.77 7.72 -43.39
CA GLY A 99 -5.84 8.19 -42.34
C GLY A 99 -6.05 7.53 -40.98
N THR A 100 -6.93 6.53 -40.87
CA THR A 100 -7.16 5.78 -39.65
C THR A 100 -6.09 4.69 -39.50
N GLU A 101 -5.30 4.76 -38.43
CA GLU A 101 -4.30 3.75 -38.10
C GLU A 101 -4.93 2.64 -37.25
N VAL A 102 -4.87 1.39 -37.71
CA VAL A 102 -5.28 0.23 -36.93
C VAL A 102 -4.06 -0.28 -36.17
N THR A 103 -4.02 0.01 -34.88
CA THR A 103 -2.93 -0.39 -33.98
C THR A 103 -3.22 -1.77 -33.37
N SER A 104 -2.27 -2.70 -33.47
CA SER A 104 -2.28 -3.92 -32.65
C SER A 104 -1.41 -3.73 -31.43
N VAL A 105 -1.97 -4.02 -30.27
CA VAL A 105 -1.24 -4.04 -29.00
C VAL A 105 -0.92 -5.48 -28.66
N THR A 106 0.35 -5.83 -28.63
CA THR A 106 0.80 -7.16 -28.21
C THR A 106 1.21 -7.09 -26.74
N ILE A 107 0.50 -7.82 -25.88
CA ILE A 107 0.81 -7.93 -24.46
C ILE A 107 1.60 -9.23 -24.23
N PRO A 108 2.85 -9.17 -23.76
CA PRO A 108 3.62 -10.36 -23.43
C PRO A 108 2.91 -11.24 -22.40
N SER A 109 2.85 -12.56 -22.65
CA SER A 109 2.16 -13.51 -21.78
C SER A 109 2.72 -13.60 -20.35
N TRP A 110 4.01 -13.27 -20.16
CA TRP A 110 4.64 -13.25 -18.85
C TRP A 110 4.11 -12.14 -17.93
N LEU A 111 3.45 -11.10 -18.47
CA LEU A 111 2.81 -10.07 -17.64
C LEU A 111 1.67 -10.64 -16.78
N TRP A 112 1.03 -11.73 -17.21
CA TRP A 112 0.07 -12.45 -16.38
C TRP A 112 0.73 -13.02 -15.12
N VAL A 113 2.01 -13.43 -15.20
CA VAL A 113 2.77 -13.88 -14.04
C VAL A 113 3.05 -12.72 -13.09
N ALA A 114 3.33 -11.52 -13.60
CA ALA A 114 3.47 -10.32 -12.76
C ALA A 114 2.15 -9.94 -12.06
N TRP A 115 1.03 -10.02 -12.79
CA TRP A 115 -0.32 -9.75 -12.26
C TRP A 115 -0.72 -10.73 -11.15
N ILE A 116 -0.63 -12.03 -11.45
CA ILE A 116 -0.98 -13.11 -10.51
C ILE A 116 0.03 -13.16 -9.36
N GLY A 117 1.32 -13.01 -9.65
CA GLY A 117 2.39 -12.96 -8.66
C GLY A 117 2.20 -11.82 -7.68
N GLY A 118 1.80 -10.64 -8.16
CA GLY A 118 1.42 -9.51 -7.31
C GLY A 118 0.23 -9.85 -6.40
N LEU A 119 -0.83 -10.47 -6.94
CA LEU A 119 -1.98 -10.88 -6.12
C LEU A 119 -1.59 -11.89 -5.02
N VAL A 120 -0.75 -12.88 -5.34
CA VAL A 120 -0.24 -13.85 -4.37
C VAL A 120 0.59 -13.14 -3.29
N LEU A 121 1.49 -12.25 -3.67
CA LEU A 121 2.30 -11.47 -2.73
C LEU A 121 1.45 -10.58 -1.82
N ALA A 122 0.36 -10.01 -2.34
CA ALA A 122 -0.59 -9.25 -1.53
C ALA A 122 -1.25 -10.13 -0.47
N ILE A 123 -1.75 -11.30 -0.85
CA ILE A 123 -2.35 -12.26 0.09
C ILE A 123 -1.34 -12.68 1.16
N VAL A 124 -0.11 -13.01 0.76
CA VAL A 124 0.96 -13.40 1.70
C VAL A 124 1.24 -12.27 2.69
N THR A 125 1.28 -11.01 2.22
CA THR A 125 1.54 -9.84 3.08
C THR A 125 0.41 -9.61 4.09
N VAL A 126 -0.85 -9.78 3.67
CA VAL A 126 -2.04 -9.65 4.53
C VAL A 126 -2.07 -10.76 5.59
N VAL A 127 -1.78 -12.00 5.21
CA VAL A 127 -1.79 -13.15 6.14
C VAL A 127 -0.58 -13.13 7.07
N LYS A 128 0.57 -12.60 6.62
CA LYS A 128 1.80 -12.52 7.41
C LYS A 128 2.41 -11.10 7.41
N PRO A 129 1.83 -10.15 8.18
CA PRO A 129 2.32 -8.77 8.27
C PRO A 129 3.82 -8.60 8.60
N PRO A 130 4.46 -9.46 9.41
CA PRO A 130 5.90 -9.34 9.68
C PRO A 130 6.79 -9.46 8.42
N PHE A 131 6.31 -10.12 7.37
CA PHE A 131 7.05 -10.30 6.12
C PHE A 131 6.94 -9.11 5.16
N ALA A 132 6.16 -8.08 5.50
CA ALA A 132 5.91 -6.91 4.63
C ALA A 132 7.19 -6.20 4.15
N ARG A 133 8.29 -6.28 4.91
CA ARG A 133 9.61 -5.75 4.50
C ARG A 133 10.18 -6.40 3.24
N VAL A 134 9.83 -7.65 2.98
CA VAL A 134 10.31 -8.42 1.83
C VAL A 134 9.22 -8.50 0.77
N THR A 135 8.00 -8.84 1.18
CA THR A 135 6.88 -9.04 0.25
C THR A 135 6.36 -7.72 -0.32
N GLY A 136 6.46 -6.60 0.42
CA GLY A 136 6.07 -5.28 -0.04
C GLY A 136 6.87 -4.81 -1.26
N PRO A 137 8.22 -4.78 -1.21
CA PRO A 137 9.05 -4.46 -2.36
C PRO A 137 8.84 -5.39 -3.57
N LEU A 138 8.70 -6.70 -3.34
CA LEU A 138 8.41 -7.66 -4.41
C LEU A 138 7.05 -7.40 -5.05
N TYR A 139 6.05 -7.08 -4.25
CA TYR A 139 4.73 -6.69 -4.72
C TYR A 139 4.80 -5.41 -5.54
N ALA A 140 5.53 -4.39 -5.07
CA ALA A 140 5.72 -3.12 -5.77
C ALA A 140 6.35 -3.33 -7.15
N ALA A 141 7.34 -4.22 -7.25
CA ALA A 141 7.96 -4.57 -8.52
C ALA A 141 6.99 -5.30 -9.45
N ALA A 142 6.30 -6.33 -8.97
CA ALA A 142 5.35 -7.11 -9.76
C ALA A 142 4.18 -6.26 -10.26
N GLN A 143 3.58 -5.46 -9.37
CA GLN A 143 2.51 -4.53 -9.75
C GLN A 143 3.02 -3.38 -10.60
N GLY A 144 4.23 -2.86 -10.37
CA GLY A 144 4.83 -1.85 -11.23
C GLY A 144 4.90 -2.34 -12.69
N LEU A 145 5.45 -3.53 -12.93
CA LEU A 145 5.48 -4.13 -14.27
C LEU A 145 4.08 -4.24 -14.90
N ALA A 146 3.11 -4.75 -14.14
CA ALA A 146 1.73 -4.91 -14.57
C ALA A 146 1.06 -3.57 -14.91
N VAL A 147 1.14 -2.60 -14.00
CA VAL A 147 0.52 -1.29 -14.13
C VAL A 147 1.19 -0.53 -15.28
N GLY A 148 2.52 -0.54 -15.40
CA GLY A 148 3.23 0.13 -16.48
C GLY A 148 2.88 -0.42 -17.86
N ALA A 149 2.71 -1.73 -17.98
CA ALA A 149 2.20 -2.33 -19.21
C ALA A 149 0.77 -1.87 -19.52
N ILE A 150 -0.13 -1.89 -18.54
CA ILE A 150 -1.51 -1.38 -18.69
C ILE A 150 -1.49 0.09 -19.10
N SER A 151 -0.66 0.92 -18.48
CA SER A 151 -0.52 2.33 -18.82
C SER A 151 -0.13 2.52 -20.28
N HIS A 152 0.82 1.75 -20.81
CA HIS A 152 1.19 1.85 -22.22
C HIS A 152 0.04 1.45 -23.16
N VAL A 153 -0.75 0.43 -22.80
CA VAL A 153 -1.97 0.07 -23.56
C VAL A 153 -2.95 1.23 -23.61
N TYR A 154 -3.18 1.92 -22.49
CA TYR A 154 -4.09 3.06 -22.44
C TYR A 154 -3.56 4.26 -23.22
N GLU A 155 -2.26 4.56 -23.11
CA GLU A 155 -1.60 5.65 -23.84
C GLU A 155 -1.68 5.44 -25.36
N ALA A 156 -1.50 4.21 -25.84
CA ALA A 156 -1.62 3.87 -27.26
C ALA A 156 -3.01 4.16 -27.85
N ASN A 157 -4.05 4.22 -27.00
CA ASN A 157 -5.41 4.54 -27.41
C ASN A 157 -5.80 6.01 -27.11
N PHE A 158 -5.16 6.63 -26.13
CA PHE A 158 -5.46 7.99 -25.66
C PHE A 158 -4.15 8.69 -25.29
N ASP A 159 -3.63 9.51 -26.19
CA ASP A 159 -2.39 10.24 -25.97
C ASP A 159 -2.46 11.17 -24.73
N GLY A 160 -1.45 11.10 -23.88
CA GLY A 160 -1.32 11.89 -22.66
C GLY A 160 -2.22 11.47 -21.49
N ILE A 161 -3.03 10.41 -21.63
CA ILE A 161 -3.96 9.97 -20.58
C ILE A 161 -3.24 9.52 -19.31
N VAL A 162 -2.07 8.90 -19.46
CA VAL A 162 -1.30 8.37 -18.34
C VAL A 162 -0.78 9.52 -17.48
N LEU A 163 -0.24 10.57 -18.10
CA LEU A 163 0.26 11.74 -17.37
C LEU A 163 -0.87 12.43 -16.59
N GLN A 164 -2.05 12.60 -17.21
CA GLN A 164 -3.22 13.15 -16.54
C GLN A 164 -3.65 12.29 -15.33
N ALA A 165 -3.69 10.97 -15.50
CA ALA A 165 -4.05 10.05 -14.43
C ALA A 165 -3.06 10.10 -13.26
N VAL A 166 -1.75 10.18 -13.54
CA VAL A 166 -0.71 10.33 -12.49
C VAL A 166 -0.90 11.64 -11.73
N LEU A 167 -1.08 12.77 -12.44
CA LEU A 167 -1.28 14.08 -11.82
C LEU A 167 -2.54 14.12 -10.95
N LEU A 168 -3.64 13.55 -11.44
CA LEU A 168 -4.89 13.44 -10.65
C LEU A 168 -4.71 12.55 -9.43
N THR A 169 -3.99 11.43 -9.54
CA THR A 169 -3.73 10.54 -8.40
C THR A 169 -2.91 11.24 -7.32
N ILE A 170 -1.84 11.94 -7.72
CA ILE A 170 -1.02 12.74 -6.80
C ILE A 170 -1.85 13.86 -6.17
N GLY A 171 -2.68 14.55 -6.97
CA GLY A 171 -3.57 15.60 -6.50
C GLY A 171 -4.58 15.10 -5.46
N VAL A 172 -5.28 14.00 -5.76
CA VAL A 172 -6.24 13.38 -4.83
C VAL A 172 -5.55 12.92 -3.56
N PHE A 173 -4.39 12.27 -3.67
CA PHE A 173 -3.59 11.85 -2.52
C PHE A 173 -3.19 13.03 -1.64
N ALA A 174 -2.64 14.10 -2.23
CA ALA A 174 -2.21 15.29 -1.51
C ALA A 174 -3.39 16.00 -0.82
N ILE A 175 -4.51 16.16 -1.52
CA ILE A 175 -5.73 16.75 -0.95
C ILE A 175 -6.21 15.89 0.22
N MET A 176 -6.37 14.58 0.04
CA MET A 176 -6.83 13.70 1.13
C MET A 176 -5.87 13.69 2.32
N LEU A 177 -4.56 13.73 2.07
CA LEU A 177 -3.55 13.82 3.12
C LEU A 177 -3.70 15.12 3.92
N VAL A 178 -3.88 16.25 3.24
CA VAL A 178 -4.11 17.56 3.89
C VAL A 178 -5.41 17.53 4.69
N LEU A 179 -6.52 17.08 4.10
CA LEU A 179 -7.83 17.00 4.75
C LEU A 179 -7.81 16.12 6.01
N PHE A 180 -7.04 15.03 5.97
CA PHE A 180 -6.82 14.16 7.12
C PHE A 180 -5.91 14.83 8.16
N ALA A 181 -4.78 15.41 7.74
CA ALA A 181 -3.80 16.02 8.62
C ALA A 181 -4.35 17.26 9.35
N THR A 182 -5.21 18.05 8.72
CA THR A 182 -5.91 19.19 9.35
C THR A 182 -7.03 18.74 10.29
N GLY A 183 -7.37 17.45 10.31
CA GLY A 183 -8.47 16.92 11.11
C GLY A 183 -9.85 17.39 10.64
N THR A 184 -9.95 17.95 9.43
CA THR A 184 -11.23 18.38 8.82
C THR A 184 -12.15 17.18 8.63
N ILE A 185 -11.59 16.03 8.23
CA ILE A 185 -12.32 14.76 8.14
C ILE A 185 -11.74 13.79 9.18
N ARG A 186 -12.58 13.37 10.13
CA ARG A 186 -12.22 12.36 11.14
C ARG A 186 -12.73 10.99 10.72
N VAL A 187 -11.85 10.00 10.76
CA VAL A 187 -12.20 8.61 10.48
C VAL A 187 -12.95 8.00 11.65
N THR A 188 -14.27 8.13 11.61
CA THR A 188 -15.17 7.48 12.57
C THR A 188 -15.36 6.00 12.23
N GLU A 189 -15.80 5.20 13.21
CA GLU A 189 -16.07 3.79 13.00
C GLU A 189 -17.16 3.56 11.93
N LYS A 190 -18.18 4.43 11.89
CA LYS A 190 -19.22 4.39 10.85
C LYS A 190 -18.66 4.63 9.45
N LEU A 191 -17.75 5.61 9.30
CA LEU A 191 -17.09 5.88 8.02
C LEU A 191 -16.22 4.69 7.60
N ARG A 192 -15.45 4.12 8.53
CA ARG A 192 -14.62 2.93 8.27
C ARG A 192 -15.47 1.77 7.76
N ILE A 193 -16.54 1.41 8.48
CA ILE A 193 -17.41 0.30 8.09
C ILE A 193 -18.04 0.56 6.72
N ALA A 194 -18.53 1.78 6.46
CA ALA A 194 -19.12 2.14 5.18
C ALA A 194 -18.12 2.00 4.01
N VAL A 195 -16.91 2.53 4.17
CA VAL A 195 -15.87 2.50 3.13
C VAL A 195 -15.35 1.07 2.91
N VAL A 196 -15.10 0.30 3.98
CA VAL A 196 -14.68 -1.11 3.87
C VAL A 196 -15.76 -1.96 3.21
N ALA A 197 -17.03 -1.81 3.62
CA ALA A 197 -18.15 -2.52 3.00
C ALA A 197 -18.29 -2.16 1.51
N SER A 198 -18.12 -0.88 1.16
CA SER A 198 -18.19 -0.42 -0.23
C SER A 198 -17.04 -0.99 -1.07
N THR A 199 -15.83 -1.04 -0.51
CA THR A 199 -14.65 -1.64 -1.16
C THR A 199 -14.86 -3.13 -1.39
N LEU A 200 -15.40 -3.85 -0.41
CA LEU A 200 -15.73 -5.28 -0.55
C LEU A 200 -16.83 -5.52 -1.59
N ALA A 201 -17.85 -4.66 -1.64
CA ALA A 201 -18.89 -4.74 -2.66
C ALA A 201 -18.32 -4.54 -4.08
N ILE A 202 -17.44 -3.55 -4.27
CA ILE A 202 -16.75 -3.32 -5.55
C ILE A 202 -15.87 -4.52 -5.92
N ALA A 203 -15.11 -5.05 -4.95
CA ALA A 203 -14.28 -6.24 -5.17
C ALA A 203 -15.12 -7.45 -5.59
N ALA A 204 -16.29 -7.65 -5.00
CA ALA A 204 -17.22 -8.70 -5.40
C ALA A 204 -17.74 -8.50 -6.83
N VAL A 205 -18.10 -7.27 -7.22
CA VAL A 205 -18.49 -6.96 -8.60
C VAL A 205 -17.36 -7.30 -9.59
N TYR A 206 -16.12 -6.90 -9.27
CA TYR A 206 -14.96 -7.21 -10.12
C TYR A 206 -14.66 -8.71 -10.20
N LEU A 207 -14.82 -9.45 -9.09
CA LEU A 207 -14.65 -10.89 -9.06
C LEU A 207 -15.69 -11.61 -9.92
N VAL A 208 -16.95 -11.18 -9.85
CA VAL A 208 -18.03 -11.72 -10.68
C VAL A 208 -17.74 -11.44 -12.15
N SER A 209 -17.37 -10.20 -12.52
CA SER A 209 -17.00 -9.85 -13.89
C SER A 209 -15.83 -10.69 -14.41
N TRP A 210 -14.82 -10.92 -13.57
CA TRP A 210 -13.69 -11.79 -13.92
C TRP A 210 -14.12 -13.23 -14.14
N LEU A 211 -14.97 -13.79 -13.26
CA LEU A 211 -15.48 -15.16 -13.41
C LEU A 211 -16.29 -15.35 -14.70
N PHE A 212 -17.17 -14.40 -15.03
CA PHE A 212 -17.92 -14.43 -16.30
C PHE A 212 -17.00 -14.39 -17.52
N SER A 213 -15.90 -13.63 -17.46
CA SER A 213 -14.94 -13.54 -18.55
C SER A 213 -14.27 -14.88 -18.89
N LEU A 214 -14.17 -15.81 -17.91
CA LEU A 214 -13.62 -17.16 -18.13
C LEU A 214 -14.55 -18.07 -18.94
N PHE A 215 -15.86 -17.80 -18.92
CA PHE A 215 -16.88 -18.56 -19.65
C PHE A 215 -17.22 -17.95 -21.02
N GLY A 216 -16.41 -17.00 -21.51
CA GLY A 216 -16.63 -16.35 -22.81
C GLY A 216 -17.75 -15.29 -22.82
N GLY A 217 -18.33 -14.97 -21.67
CA GLY A 217 -19.29 -13.89 -21.50
C GLY A 217 -18.62 -12.63 -20.95
N GLY A 218 -18.61 -11.52 -21.69
CA GLY A 218 -18.38 -10.21 -21.09
C GLY A 218 -19.66 -9.77 -20.39
N VAL A 219 -19.58 -9.26 -19.15
CA VAL A 219 -20.75 -8.64 -18.50
C VAL A 219 -21.09 -7.36 -19.29
N PRO A 220 -22.22 -7.32 -20.02
CA PRO A 220 -22.63 -6.11 -20.76
C PRO A 220 -23.06 -5.02 -19.75
N TYR A 221 -22.95 -3.74 -20.12
CA TYR A 221 -23.37 -2.54 -19.36
C TYR A 221 -22.42 -1.91 -18.33
N ILE A 222 -21.59 -2.64 -17.57
CA ILE A 222 -20.68 -2.00 -16.57
C ILE A 222 -19.38 -1.48 -17.22
N HIS A 223 -18.96 -2.13 -18.32
CA HIS A 223 -17.75 -1.80 -19.06
C HIS A 223 -17.99 -0.85 -20.25
N ASP A 224 -19.24 -0.51 -20.55
CA ASP A 224 -19.58 0.42 -21.62
C ASP A 224 -19.25 1.87 -21.25
N ALA A 225 -18.84 2.68 -22.23
CA ALA A 225 -18.60 4.12 -22.10
C ALA A 225 -19.90 4.95 -21.95
N GLY A 226 -21.01 4.30 -21.61
CA GLY A 226 -22.29 4.94 -21.38
C GLY A 226 -22.29 5.83 -20.12
N PRO A 227 -23.28 6.72 -19.96
CA PRO A 227 -23.44 7.58 -18.78
C PRO A 227 -23.40 6.82 -17.45
N ILE A 228 -23.96 5.60 -17.41
CA ILE A 228 -23.96 4.71 -16.25
C ILE A 228 -22.55 4.23 -15.91
N GLY A 229 -21.75 3.86 -16.92
CA GLY A 229 -20.38 3.40 -16.74
C GLY A 229 -19.44 4.48 -16.22
N ILE A 230 -19.66 5.74 -16.62
CA ILE A 230 -18.91 6.90 -16.10
C ILE A 230 -19.32 7.19 -14.65
N GLY A 231 -20.63 7.22 -14.36
CA GLY A 231 -21.14 7.42 -13.01
C GLY A 231 -20.62 6.37 -12.02
N PHE A 232 -20.58 5.10 -12.44
CA PHE A 232 -19.98 4.04 -11.63
C PHE A 232 -18.49 4.28 -11.35
N SER A 233 -17.68 4.60 -12.36
CA SER A 233 -16.25 4.87 -12.15
C SER A 233 -16.02 6.10 -11.26
N LEU A 234 -16.86 7.14 -11.32
CA LEU A 234 -16.80 8.27 -10.39
C LEU A 234 -17.04 7.84 -8.94
N VAL A 235 -18.04 6.99 -8.70
CA VAL A 235 -18.31 6.44 -7.36
C VAL A 235 -17.13 5.61 -6.87
N VAL A 236 -16.55 4.75 -7.71
CA VAL A 236 -15.39 3.94 -7.34
C VAL A 236 -14.17 4.80 -7.03
N VAL A 237 -13.88 5.84 -7.84
CA VAL A 237 -12.81 6.81 -7.54
C VAL A 237 -13.05 7.52 -6.20
N GLY A 238 -14.30 7.91 -5.93
CA GLY A 238 -14.69 8.48 -4.64
C GLY A 238 -14.41 7.54 -3.48
N ILE A 239 -14.81 6.27 -3.57
CA ILE A 239 -14.56 5.26 -2.53
C ILE A 239 -13.06 4.98 -2.39
N ALA A 240 -12.31 4.90 -3.49
CA ALA A 240 -10.85 4.76 -3.47
C ALA A 240 -10.16 5.92 -2.76
N SER A 241 -10.61 7.15 -3.01
CA SER A 241 -10.10 8.33 -2.30
C SER A 241 -10.43 8.31 -0.80
N MET A 242 -11.58 7.74 -0.40
CA MET A 242 -11.92 7.54 1.02
C MET A 242 -11.10 6.42 1.67
N ASN A 243 -10.67 5.39 0.92
CA ASN A 243 -9.76 4.37 1.46
C ASN A 243 -8.42 4.98 1.89
N LEU A 244 -7.92 6.01 1.20
CA LEU A 244 -6.72 6.73 1.63
C LEU A 244 -6.87 7.31 3.04
N LEU A 245 -8.07 7.79 3.43
CA LEU A 245 -8.32 8.27 4.79
C LEU A 245 -8.17 7.13 5.80
N LEU A 246 -8.63 5.92 5.47
CA LEU A 246 -8.46 4.74 6.33
C LEU A 246 -6.99 4.32 6.44
N ASP A 247 -6.22 4.46 5.35
CA ASP A 247 -4.78 4.19 5.35
C ASP A 247 -4.03 5.18 6.25
N PHE A 248 -4.33 6.48 6.16
CA PHE A 248 -3.71 7.48 7.02
C PHE A 248 -4.08 7.28 8.50
N ASP A 249 -5.33 6.94 8.77
CA ASP A 249 -5.78 6.61 10.12
C ASP A 249 -5.13 5.31 10.65
N LEU A 250 -4.91 4.29 9.80
CA LEU A 250 -4.16 3.10 10.16
C LEU A 250 -2.73 3.44 10.61
N VAL A 251 -2.05 4.34 9.89
CA VAL A 251 -0.70 4.83 10.27
C VAL A 251 -0.75 5.56 11.61
N GLN A 252 -1.69 6.49 11.78
CA GLN A 252 -1.78 7.30 12.99
C GLN A 252 -2.11 6.46 14.23
N ARG A 253 -3.08 5.54 14.12
CA ARG A 253 -3.44 4.60 15.20
C ARG A 253 -2.30 3.64 15.50
N GLY A 254 -1.61 3.12 14.48
CA GLY A 254 -0.47 2.22 14.65
C GLY A 254 0.66 2.86 15.46
N VAL A 255 0.95 4.13 15.19
CA VAL A 255 1.94 4.90 15.97
C VAL A 255 1.43 5.20 17.39
N ALA A 256 0.17 5.60 17.53
CA ALA A 256 -0.43 5.90 18.85
C ALA A 256 -0.44 4.67 19.78
N MET A 257 -0.65 3.48 19.23
CA MET A 257 -0.61 2.20 19.95
C MET A 257 0.80 1.62 20.12
N ARG A 258 1.85 2.32 19.67
CA ARG A 258 3.25 1.84 19.68
C ARG A 258 3.41 0.46 19.02
N ALA A 259 2.75 0.28 17.87
CA ALA A 259 2.83 -0.96 17.11
C ALA A 259 4.30 -1.31 16.74
N PRO A 260 4.64 -2.58 16.48
CA PRO A 260 6.00 -2.97 16.14
C PRO A 260 6.52 -2.33 14.84
N ARG A 261 7.84 -2.11 14.69
CA ARG A 261 8.45 -1.47 13.51
C ARG A 261 8.12 -2.13 12.16
N TYR A 262 7.84 -3.44 12.11
CA TYR A 262 7.46 -4.08 10.84
C TYR A 262 6.11 -3.56 10.31
N MET A 263 5.26 -2.99 11.16
CA MET A 263 3.98 -2.40 10.75
C MET A 263 4.15 -1.15 9.88
N GLU A 264 5.31 -0.48 9.91
CA GLU A 264 5.63 0.62 8.99
C GLU A 264 5.56 0.16 7.53
N TRP A 265 6.11 -1.03 7.25
CA TRP A 265 6.11 -1.61 5.91
C TRP A 265 4.75 -2.16 5.52
N TYR A 266 4.02 -2.71 6.49
CA TYR A 266 2.66 -3.17 6.26
C TYR A 266 1.70 -2.02 5.93
N ALA A 267 1.77 -0.91 6.67
CA ALA A 267 0.96 0.27 6.42
C ALA A 267 1.36 0.95 5.10
N ALA A 268 2.67 1.02 4.80
CA ALA A 268 3.17 1.53 3.51
C ALA A 268 2.68 0.66 2.33
N PHE A 269 2.67 -0.67 2.50
CA PHE A 269 2.11 -1.59 1.52
C PHE A 269 0.61 -1.35 1.31
N GLY A 270 -0.19 -1.23 2.38
CA GLY A 270 -1.62 -0.94 2.28
C GLY A 270 -1.89 0.36 1.51
N LEU A 271 -1.18 1.43 1.88
CA LEU A 271 -1.26 2.73 1.21
C LEU A 271 -0.90 2.63 -0.28
N MET A 272 0.15 1.87 -0.63
CA MET A 272 0.52 1.61 -2.01
C MET A 272 -0.56 0.84 -2.79
N VAL A 273 -1.16 -0.19 -2.20
CA VAL A 273 -2.27 -0.94 -2.83
C VAL A 273 -3.42 0.00 -3.18
N THR A 274 -3.82 0.86 -2.23
CA THR A 274 -4.86 1.87 -2.46
C THR A 274 -4.46 2.87 -3.54
N LEU A 275 -3.21 3.33 -3.56
CA LEU A 275 -2.73 4.28 -4.56
C LEU A 275 -2.73 3.69 -5.98
N ILE A 276 -2.29 2.44 -6.14
CA ILE A 276 -2.34 1.71 -7.41
C ILE A 276 -3.79 1.57 -7.87
N TRP A 277 -4.67 1.19 -6.95
CA TRP A 277 -6.09 1.01 -7.24
C TRP A 277 -6.75 2.33 -7.69
N LEU A 278 -6.50 3.42 -6.96
CA LEU A 278 -6.97 4.76 -7.30
C LEU A 278 -6.46 5.19 -8.68
N TYR A 279 -5.17 4.96 -8.98
CA TYR A 279 -4.57 5.27 -10.28
C TYR A 279 -5.29 4.56 -11.42
N LEU A 280 -5.47 3.24 -11.31
CA LEU A 280 -6.13 2.45 -12.35
C LEU A 280 -7.59 2.87 -12.57
N GLU A 281 -8.30 3.26 -11.51
CA GLU A 281 -9.69 3.71 -11.65
C GLU A 281 -9.78 5.11 -12.27
N ILE A 282 -8.86 6.02 -11.94
CA ILE A 282 -8.77 7.33 -12.62
C ILE A 282 -8.44 7.14 -14.10
N LEU A 283 -7.48 6.28 -14.42
CA LEU A 283 -7.10 5.95 -15.79
C LEU A 283 -8.31 5.41 -16.58
N ARG A 284 -9.08 4.52 -15.96
CA ARG A 284 -10.32 3.97 -16.55
C ARG A 284 -11.41 5.03 -16.71
N LEU A 285 -11.57 5.92 -15.73
CA LEU A 285 -12.53 7.03 -15.80
C LEU A 285 -12.21 7.96 -16.98
N LEU A 286 -10.94 8.39 -17.10
CA LEU A 286 -10.49 9.24 -18.19
C LEU A 286 -10.69 8.57 -19.55
N ALA A 287 -10.41 7.27 -19.65
CA ALA A 287 -10.60 6.55 -20.91
C ALA A 287 -12.07 6.48 -21.32
N LYS A 288 -12.99 6.31 -20.36
CA LYS A 288 -14.43 6.35 -20.64
C LYS A 288 -14.91 7.75 -21.07
N LEU A 289 -14.29 8.81 -20.54
CA LEU A 289 -14.60 10.19 -20.93
C LEU A 289 -14.10 10.52 -22.35
N ASN A 290 -12.92 10.02 -22.73
CA ASN A 290 -12.33 10.27 -24.05
C ASN A 290 -12.92 9.39 -25.18
N LYS A 291 -13.62 8.30 -24.86
CA LYS A 291 -14.32 7.44 -25.85
C LYS A 291 -15.66 8.02 -26.36
N ARG A 292 -16.00 9.26 -25.97
CA ARG A 292 -17.27 9.92 -26.31
C ARG A 292 -17.18 10.81 -27.54
#